data_AF-A0A811RGA0-F1
#
_entry.id   AF-A0A811RGA0-F1
#
_cell.length_a   1.000
_cell.length_b   1.000
_cell.length_c   1.000
_cell.angle_alpha   90.00
_cell.angle_beta   90.00
_cell.angle_gamma   90.00
#
_symmetry.space_group_name_H-M   'P 1'
#
loop_
_entity.id
_entity.type
_entity.pdbx_description
1 polymer ?
#
loop_
_entity_poly.entity_id
_entity_poly.type
_entity_poly.pdbx_seq_one_letter_code
_entity_poly.pdbx_strand_id
1 'polypeptide(L)'
;MPIGATMTERLDSFFIALFLPVYMALSGYRTDLAEFTKEEASEKWCALELFVALCVSGKLVGCVAAGLFFTMPFRDAVVLALMLNIRGIVEVAAINNWGDTMKATAEHYSTLTMSMVLITAVSTPLIKLLYDPSGQFARAKRRSLEHARLSADLRVLTCLYSEDHAAPLIDLLEASGSSRDSPMSLIVLHLTELVGRAASVLKPHRKSIRSSSSNNPTPSDRIVNAFRYFEQQAAPGAVTVSPYVAQAPFSSMHHDVCSLAHSRKANLILLPFHKSSDGARSTANNAIRSINRSVLQYAPCSVAILVDHGLASGSTCATAANSLLQRAALYFLGGADDREALAYAARMAEAGTMSLTVVRFKLRNWVGMGGRDEARDEELLQEFWSRHRDNERVVYVEKTVEDAEGTASVVRAMSEKFDLLIVGRQGGDGEGDLVGSTALTSGLSEWSEFPELGVLGDMLASAEFASKVSILVIQQQPPKKTVAAGSSVND
;
A
#
# COMPACT_ATOMS: atom_id res chain seq x y z
N MET A 1 -8.20 20.15 12.89
CA MET A 1 -6.88 20.36 12.26
C MET A 1 -6.33 21.71 12.72
N PRO A 2 -5.07 21.83 13.13
CA PRO A 2 -4.51 23.12 13.52
C PRO A 2 -4.35 24.01 12.28
N ILE A 3 -4.94 25.21 12.31
CA ILE A 3 -4.96 26.19 11.20
C ILE A 3 -3.55 26.46 10.63
N GLY A 4 -2.52 26.40 11.48
CA GLY A 4 -1.13 26.56 11.06
C GLY A 4 -0.67 25.53 10.04
N ALA A 5 -1.12 24.28 10.13
CA ALA A 5 -0.73 23.22 9.21
C ALA A 5 -1.29 23.44 7.80
N THR A 6 -2.59 23.72 7.71
CA THR A 6 -3.25 24.03 6.45
C THR A 6 -2.70 25.29 5.82
N MET A 7 -2.33 26.30 6.62
CA MET A 7 -1.72 27.52 6.11
C MET A 7 -0.29 27.28 5.61
N THR A 8 0.47 26.46 6.32
CA THR A 8 1.84 26.09 5.92
C THR A 8 1.83 25.28 4.64
N GLU A 9 0.94 24.30 4.50
CA GLU A 9 0.82 23.49 3.27
C GLU A 9 0.42 24.35 2.05
N ARG A 10 -0.53 25.28 2.23
CA ARG A 10 -0.94 26.21 1.17
C ARG A 10 0.17 27.17 0.79
N LEU A 11 0.89 27.70 1.78
CA LEU A 11 2.02 28.59 1.55
C LEU A 11 3.18 27.84 0.88
N ASP A 12 3.53 26.65 1.35
CA ASP A 12 4.61 25.84 0.81
C ASP A 12 4.34 25.45 -0.66
N SER A 13 3.11 25.04 -0.95
CA SER A 13 2.67 24.79 -2.34
C SER A 13 2.83 26.03 -3.22
N PHE A 14 2.46 27.21 -2.73
CA PHE A 14 2.62 28.47 -3.44
C PHE A 14 4.10 28.86 -3.62
N PHE A 15 4.92 28.65 -2.60
CA PHE A 15 6.36 28.90 -2.64
C PHE A 15 7.07 28.00 -3.65
N ILE A 16 6.77 26.71 -3.64
CA ILE A 16 7.36 25.74 -4.58
C ILE A 16 6.87 25.98 -6.01
N ALA A 17 5.60 26.33 -6.20
CA ALA A 17 5.03 26.50 -7.54
C ALA A 17 5.43 27.83 -8.23
N LEU A 18 5.55 28.93 -7.47
CA LEU A 18 5.78 30.26 -8.05
C LEU A 18 7.16 30.83 -7.71
N PHE A 19 7.54 30.87 -6.44
CA PHE A 19 8.77 31.56 -6.02
C PHE A 19 10.04 30.76 -6.36
N LEU A 20 9.99 29.43 -6.23
CA LEU A 20 11.15 28.58 -6.52
C LEU A 20 11.57 28.66 -8.00
N PRO A 21 10.68 28.52 -9.01
CA PRO A 21 11.07 28.66 -10.41
C PRO A 21 11.53 30.06 -10.76
N VAL A 22 10.89 31.10 -10.20
CA VAL A 22 11.29 32.50 -10.42
C VAL A 22 12.68 32.76 -9.85
N TYR A 23 12.99 32.26 -8.65
CA TYR A 23 14.32 32.38 -8.05
C TYR A 23 15.40 31.66 -8.89
N MET A 24 15.08 30.47 -9.39
CA MET A 24 15.98 29.73 -10.28
C MET A 24 16.19 30.45 -11.61
N ALA A 25 15.14 31.02 -12.20
CA ALA A 25 15.24 31.80 -13.43
C ALA A 25 16.06 33.08 -13.26
N LEU A 26 15.88 33.80 -12.14
CA LEU A 26 16.67 34.99 -11.80
C LEU A 26 18.15 34.65 -11.57
N SER A 27 18.43 33.53 -10.92
CA SER A 27 19.81 33.06 -10.72
C SER A 27 20.44 32.65 -12.04
N GLY A 28 19.69 31.95 -12.91
CA GLY A 28 20.14 31.63 -14.27
C GLY A 28 20.36 32.86 -15.14
N TYR A 29 19.53 33.88 -15.04
CA TYR A 29 19.69 35.13 -15.81
C TYR A 29 21.01 35.86 -15.48
N ARG A 30 21.52 35.71 -14.26
CA ARG A 30 22.83 36.27 -13.86
C ARG A 30 24.02 35.51 -14.44
N THR A 31 23.82 34.33 -15.01
CA THR A 31 24.90 33.56 -15.65
C THR A 31 25.15 34.06 -17.07
N ASP A 32 26.39 34.47 -17.35
CA ASP A 32 26.80 34.92 -18.68
C ASP A 32 27.48 33.78 -19.44
N LEU A 33 26.78 33.24 -20.44
CA LEU A 33 27.28 32.15 -21.27
C LEU A 33 28.30 32.63 -22.33
N ALA A 34 28.40 33.93 -22.58
CA ALA A 34 29.34 34.49 -23.55
C ALA A 34 30.77 34.55 -23.01
N GLU A 35 30.96 34.39 -21.70
CA GLU A 35 32.30 34.32 -21.09
C GLU A 35 33.00 32.97 -21.36
N PHE A 36 32.25 31.93 -21.71
CA PHE A 36 32.79 30.57 -21.95
C PHE A 36 33.48 30.41 -23.32
N THR A 37 33.26 31.31 -24.27
CA THR A 37 33.78 31.22 -25.65
C THR A 37 35.14 31.89 -25.85
N LYS A 38 35.72 32.52 -24.82
CA LYS A 38 37.05 33.14 -24.90
C LYS A 38 38.15 32.10 -24.70
N GLU A 39 38.95 31.85 -25.73
CA GLU A 39 40.02 30.83 -25.74
C GLU A 39 41.06 31.01 -24.62
N GLU A 40 41.38 32.26 -24.22
CA GLU A 40 42.37 32.55 -23.16
C GLU A 40 41.91 32.20 -21.74
N ALA A 41 40.62 31.91 -21.55
CA ALA A 41 40.08 31.58 -20.22
C ALA A 41 40.16 30.06 -19.91
N SER A 42 40.35 29.21 -20.93
CA SER A 42 40.16 27.75 -20.86
C SER A 42 40.94 27.04 -19.74
N GLU A 43 42.19 27.45 -19.49
CA GLU A 43 43.03 26.84 -18.44
C GLU A 43 42.49 27.11 -17.03
N LYS A 44 41.99 28.33 -16.77
CA LYS A 44 41.42 28.70 -15.46
C LYS A 44 40.08 27.99 -15.21
N TRP A 45 39.27 27.82 -16.26
CA TRP A 45 38.04 27.04 -16.21
C TRP A 45 38.34 25.57 -15.89
N CYS A 46 39.31 24.96 -16.56
CA CYS A 46 39.69 23.57 -16.32
C CYS A 46 40.18 23.35 -14.88
N ALA A 47 41.00 24.27 -14.35
CA ALA A 47 41.47 24.20 -12.98
C ALA A 47 40.32 24.32 -11.95
N LEU A 48 39.37 25.23 -12.19
CA LEU A 48 38.21 25.42 -11.33
C LEU A 48 37.26 24.21 -11.36
N GLU A 49 36.99 23.67 -12.55
CA GLU A 49 36.15 22.49 -12.72
C GLU A 49 36.79 21.25 -12.08
N LEU A 50 38.11 21.08 -12.22
CA LEU A 50 38.86 20.03 -11.55
C LEU A 50 38.75 20.16 -10.01
N PHE A 51 38.85 21.38 -9.48
CA PHE A 51 38.68 21.63 -8.05
C PHE A 51 37.26 21.26 -7.56
N VAL A 52 36.23 21.64 -8.31
CA VAL A 52 34.83 21.25 -8.01
C VAL A 52 34.67 19.73 -8.05
N ALA A 53 35.20 19.06 -9.07
CA ALA A 53 35.16 17.60 -9.19
C ALA A 53 35.88 16.90 -8.02
N LEU A 54 37.01 17.42 -7.56
CA LEU A 54 37.73 16.93 -6.37
C LEU A 54 36.88 17.11 -5.09
N CYS A 55 36.19 18.24 -4.94
CA CYS A 55 35.31 18.47 -3.80
C CYS A 55 34.11 17.49 -3.78
N VAL A 56 33.48 17.29 -4.94
CA VAL A 56 32.34 16.37 -5.10
C VAL A 56 32.75 14.93 -4.86
N SER A 57 33.87 14.49 -5.46
CA SER A 57 34.39 13.14 -5.26
C SER A 57 34.85 12.91 -3.82
N GLY A 58 35.53 13.87 -3.20
CA GLY A 58 35.90 13.79 -1.78
C GLY A 58 34.69 13.66 -0.86
N LYS A 59 33.65 14.47 -1.10
CA LYS A 59 32.38 14.39 -0.36
C LYS A 59 31.68 13.05 -0.58
N LEU A 60 31.67 12.54 -1.82
CA LEU A 60 31.06 11.25 -2.16
C LEU A 60 31.79 10.10 -1.46
N VAL A 61 33.12 10.04 -1.57
CA VAL A 61 33.94 9.01 -0.92
C VAL A 61 33.80 9.07 0.59
N GLY A 62 33.82 10.27 1.19
CA GLY A 62 33.64 10.46 2.63
C GLY A 62 32.26 9.98 3.12
N CYS A 63 31.19 10.31 2.39
CA CYS A 63 29.84 9.86 2.75
C CYS A 63 29.69 8.33 2.61
N VAL A 64 30.24 7.73 1.55
CA VAL A 64 30.21 6.27 1.36
C VAL A 64 31.01 5.57 2.46
N ALA A 65 32.22 6.05 2.78
CA ALA A 65 33.04 5.49 3.84
C ALA A 65 32.33 5.56 5.21
N ALA A 66 31.71 6.70 5.53
CA ALA A 66 30.91 6.84 6.74
C ALA A 66 29.69 5.90 6.75
N GLY A 67 28.96 5.78 5.63
CA GLY A 67 27.83 4.86 5.50
C GLY A 67 28.23 3.40 5.73
N LEU A 68 29.36 2.97 5.16
CA LEU A 68 29.91 1.63 5.37
C LEU A 68 30.34 1.40 6.83
N PHE A 69 30.91 2.41 7.48
CA PHE A 69 31.24 2.34 8.92
C PHE A 69 30.00 2.12 9.79
N PHE A 70 28.86 2.72 9.43
CA PHE A 70 27.57 2.51 10.09
C PHE A 70 26.79 1.28 9.57
N THR A 71 27.46 0.34 8.89
CA THR A 71 26.86 -0.91 8.38
C THR A 71 25.73 -0.73 7.35
N MET A 72 25.69 0.41 6.65
CA MET A 72 24.75 0.63 5.56
C MET A 72 25.18 -0.16 4.30
N PRO A 73 24.24 -0.75 3.54
CA PRO A 73 24.57 -1.42 2.27
C PRO A 73 25.26 -0.45 1.30
N PHE A 74 26.26 -0.92 0.56
CA PHE A 74 27.06 -0.08 -0.35
C PHE A 74 26.19 0.74 -1.34
N ARG A 75 25.14 0.12 -1.89
CA ARG A 75 24.20 0.81 -2.81
C ARG A 75 23.50 1.97 -2.14
N ASP A 76 22.97 1.75 -0.93
CA ASP A 76 22.24 2.77 -0.18
C ASP A 76 23.20 3.89 0.25
N ALA A 77 24.43 3.56 0.62
CA ALA A 77 25.48 4.53 0.93
C ALA A 77 25.85 5.41 -0.27
N VAL A 78 25.96 4.84 -1.48
CA VAL A 78 26.21 5.59 -2.72
C VAL A 78 25.02 6.49 -3.06
N VAL A 79 23.78 6.00 -2.93
CA VAL A 79 22.56 6.81 -3.15
C VAL A 79 22.52 7.99 -2.18
N LEU A 80 22.78 7.76 -0.89
CA LEU A 80 22.85 8.81 0.12
C LEU A 80 23.93 9.85 -0.23
N ALA A 81 25.10 9.40 -0.66
CA ALA A 81 26.19 10.28 -1.07
C ALA A 81 25.83 11.13 -2.31
N LEU A 82 25.12 10.56 -3.28
CA LEU A 82 24.61 11.29 -4.45
C LEU A 82 23.52 12.30 -4.05
N MET A 83 22.57 11.92 -3.19
CA MET A 83 21.54 12.83 -2.69
C MET A 83 22.13 14.03 -1.93
N LEU A 84 23.20 13.82 -1.16
CA LEU A 84 23.89 14.90 -0.45
C LEU A 84 24.63 15.88 -1.37
N ASN A 85 24.92 15.50 -2.62
CA ASN A 85 25.49 16.37 -3.66
C ASN A 85 24.43 17.16 -4.44
N ILE A 86 23.14 16.93 -4.17
CA ILE A 86 22.04 17.68 -4.79
C ILE A 86 21.34 18.48 -3.68
N ARG A 87 21.83 19.68 -3.34
CA ARG A 87 21.14 20.55 -2.36
C ARG A 87 20.24 21.60 -3.00
N GLY A 88 20.19 21.66 -4.33
CA GLY A 88 19.23 22.46 -5.09
C GLY A 88 19.29 23.95 -4.72
N ILE A 89 18.19 24.50 -4.20
CA ILE A 89 18.09 25.93 -3.85
C ILE A 89 19.14 26.40 -2.85
N VAL A 90 19.57 25.55 -1.91
CA VAL A 90 20.56 25.95 -0.90
C VAL A 90 21.93 26.20 -1.53
N GLU A 91 22.30 25.40 -2.53
CA GLU A 91 23.55 25.61 -3.29
C GLU A 91 23.46 26.87 -4.16
N VAL A 92 22.35 27.09 -4.86
CA VAL A 92 22.13 28.33 -5.64
C VAL A 92 22.17 29.57 -4.74
N ALA A 93 21.56 29.51 -3.56
CA ALA A 93 21.58 30.62 -2.60
C ALA A 93 22.99 30.89 -2.06
N ALA A 94 23.79 29.84 -1.82
CA ALA A 94 25.18 29.99 -1.39
C ALA A 94 26.04 30.63 -2.49
N ILE A 95 25.87 30.22 -3.75
CA ILE A 95 26.59 30.80 -4.90
C ILE A 95 26.17 32.27 -5.10
N ASN A 96 24.88 32.59 -5.01
CA ASN A 96 24.36 33.96 -5.09
C ASN A 96 24.93 34.87 -4.00
N ASN A 97 24.90 34.43 -2.74
CA ASN A 97 25.45 35.21 -1.63
C ASN A 97 26.96 35.42 -1.77
N TRP A 98 27.67 34.43 -2.30
CA TRP A 98 29.10 34.55 -2.55
C TRP A 98 29.41 35.56 -3.69
N GLY A 99 28.58 35.60 -4.73
CA GLY A 99 28.64 36.62 -5.77
C GLY A 99 28.35 38.03 -5.24
N ASP A 100 27.28 38.19 -4.46
CA ASP A 100 26.83 39.49 -3.93
C ASP A 100 27.82 40.09 -2.91
N THR A 101 28.60 39.26 -2.21
CA THR A 101 29.64 39.71 -1.26
C THR A 101 30.96 40.18 -1.91
N MET A 102 30.96 40.43 -3.22
CA MET A 102 32.09 40.98 -4.02
C MET A 102 33.41 40.18 -3.93
N LYS A 103 33.34 38.88 -3.62
CA LYS A 103 34.52 37.99 -3.56
C LYS A 103 34.72 37.12 -4.80
N ALA A 104 33.84 37.20 -5.80
CA ALA A 104 33.87 36.34 -6.99
C ALA A 104 33.65 37.16 -8.28
N THR A 105 34.43 36.86 -9.31
CA THR A 105 34.23 37.39 -10.68
C THR A 105 32.98 36.77 -11.31
N ALA A 106 32.34 37.46 -12.25
CA ALA A 106 31.24 36.94 -13.07
C ALA A 106 31.56 35.55 -13.66
N GLU A 107 32.79 35.36 -14.12
CA GLU A 107 33.30 34.08 -14.64
C GLU A 107 33.13 32.94 -13.63
N HIS A 108 33.57 33.13 -12.38
CA HIS A 108 33.51 32.09 -11.33
C HIS A 108 32.06 31.76 -10.95
N TYR A 109 31.18 32.76 -10.92
CA TYR A 109 29.75 32.56 -10.65
C TYR A 109 29.09 31.71 -11.75
N SER A 110 29.38 32.03 -13.01
CA SER A 110 28.90 31.28 -14.17
C SER A 110 29.44 29.84 -14.19
N THR A 111 30.72 29.61 -13.87
CA THR A 111 31.29 28.25 -13.77
C THR A 111 30.63 27.41 -12.68
N LEU A 112 30.48 27.97 -11.48
CA LEU A 112 29.93 27.24 -10.35
C LEU A 112 28.45 26.91 -10.56
N THR A 113 27.71 27.80 -11.19
CA THR A 113 26.30 27.55 -11.53
C THR A 113 26.17 26.46 -12.61
N MET A 114 27.03 26.48 -13.63
CA MET A 114 27.04 25.46 -14.70
C MET A 114 27.43 24.07 -14.16
N SER A 115 28.48 23.99 -13.35
CA SER A 115 28.91 22.73 -12.72
C SER A 115 27.85 22.17 -11.78
N MET A 116 27.17 23.00 -10.99
CA MET A 116 26.03 22.57 -10.16
C MET A 116 24.91 21.94 -11.00
N VAL A 117 24.56 22.57 -12.13
CA VAL A 117 23.55 22.05 -13.08
C VAL A 117 24.01 20.71 -13.65
N LEU A 118 25.28 20.59 -14.06
CA LEU A 118 25.86 19.35 -14.59
C LEU A 118 25.85 18.22 -13.56
N ILE A 119 26.30 18.49 -12.33
CA ILE A 119 26.30 17.53 -11.23
C ILE A 119 24.87 17.05 -10.94
N THR A 120 23.89 17.97 -10.93
CA THR A 120 22.48 17.63 -10.73
C THR A 120 21.93 16.78 -11.88
N ALA A 121 22.27 17.15 -13.12
CA ALA A 121 21.83 16.44 -14.34
C ALA A 121 22.39 15.01 -14.42
N VAL A 122 23.61 14.77 -13.91
CA VAL A 122 24.22 13.43 -13.87
C VAL A 122 23.76 12.64 -12.64
N SER A 123 23.68 13.27 -11.47
CA SER A 123 23.37 12.57 -10.22
C SER A 123 21.90 12.13 -10.15
N THR A 124 20.96 12.92 -10.68
CA THR A 124 19.52 12.59 -10.68
C THR A 124 19.18 11.27 -11.40
N PRO A 125 19.59 11.03 -12.66
CA PRO A 125 19.34 9.75 -13.32
C PRO A 125 20.11 8.60 -12.65
N LEU A 126 21.32 8.86 -12.12
CA LEU A 126 22.09 7.84 -11.41
C LEU A 126 21.40 7.40 -10.12
N ILE A 127 20.81 8.33 -9.36
CA ILE A 127 19.97 8.00 -8.20
C ILE A 127 18.77 7.16 -8.64
N LYS A 128 18.05 7.55 -9.69
CA LYS A 128 16.90 6.77 -10.19
C LYS A 128 17.28 5.37 -10.65
N LEU A 129 18.48 5.19 -11.21
CA LEU A 129 18.98 3.89 -11.67
C LEU A 129 19.40 3.00 -10.49
N LEU A 130 20.02 3.58 -9.46
CA LEU A 130 20.54 2.85 -8.30
C LEU A 130 19.49 2.62 -7.22
N TYR A 131 18.51 3.51 -7.10
CA TYR A 131 17.45 3.47 -6.10
C TYR A 131 16.16 2.90 -6.70
N ASP A 132 15.92 1.61 -6.45
CA ASP A 132 14.66 0.95 -6.79
C ASP A 132 13.82 0.77 -5.52
N PRO A 133 12.85 1.68 -5.25
CA PRO A 133 11.96 1.55 -4.09
C PRO A 133 11.02 0.34 -4.22
N SER A 134 10.73 -0.11 -5.44
CA SER A 134 9.84 -1.25 -5.71
C SER A 134 10.52 -2.59 -5.44
N GLY A 135 11.84 -2.65 -5.64
CA GLY A 135 12.66 -3.84 -5.45
C GLY A 135 12.89 -4.26 -3.99
N GLN A 136 12.70 -3.35 -3.02
CA GLN A 136 13.00 -3.62 -1.61
C GLN A 136 12.12 -4.75 -1.04
N PHE A 137 10.85 -4.79 -1.43
CA PHE A 137 9.90 -5.83 -1.01
C PHE A 137 9.80 -6.98 -2.01
N ALA A 138 10.22 -6.79 -3.25
CA ALA A 138 10.22 -7.82 -4.31
C ALA A 138 11.17 -9.00 -4.04
N ARG A 139 12.12 -8.86 -3.11
CA ARG A 139 13.00 -9.94 -2.63
C ARG A 139 12.39 -10.79 -1.51
N ALA A 140 11.22 -10.41 -0.99
CA ALA A 140 10.53 -11.20 0.01
C ALA A 140 10.07 -12.54 -0.60
N LYS A 141 10.36 -13.65 0.09
CA LYS A 141 9.78 -14.97 -0.22
C LYS A 141 8.26 -14.81 -0.32
N ARG A 142 7.63 -15.42 -1.34
CA ARG A 142 6.17 -15.35 -1.49
C ARG A 142 5.47 -15.75 -0.19
N ARG A 143 4.59 -14.89 0.31
CA ARG A 143 3.80 -15.08 1.54
C ARG A 143 2.32 -14.93 1.20
N SER A 144 1.80 -15.88 0.43
CA SER A 144 0.38 -15.98 0.15
C SER A 144 -0.27 -17.03 1.07
N LEU A 145 -1.54 -16.82 1.39
CA LEU A 145 -2.41 -17.68 2.17
C LEU A 145 -2.70 -18.98 1.43
N GLU A 146 -2.79 -18.97 0.10
CA GLU A 146 -2.95 -20.19 -0.73
C GLU A 146 -1.90 -21.27 -0.39
N HIS A 147 -0.64 -20.86 -0.14
CA HIS A 147 0.46 -21.79 0.16
C HIS A 147 0.66 -22.01 1.67
N ALA A 148 -0.10 -21.31 2.51
CA ALA A 148 -0.05 -21.49 3.96
C ALA A 148 -0.98 -22.64 4.37
N ARG A 149 -0.52 -23.49 5.29
CA ARG A 149 -1.42 -24.47 5.91
C ARG A 149 -2.52 -23.72 6.67
N LEU A 150 -3.74 -24.22 6.63
CA LEU A 150 -4.88 -23.61 7.32
C LEU A 150 -4.65 -23.53 8.85
N SER A 151 -3.88 -24.47 9.41
CA SER A 151 -3.42 -24.47 10.81
C SER A 151 -2.20 -23.59 11.10
N ALA A 152 -1.63 -22.90 10.11
CA ALA A 152 -0.47 -22.03 10.34
C ALA A 152 -0.90 -20.70 10.94
N ASP A 153 -0.04 -20.11 11.79
CA ASP A 153 -0.24 -18.79 12.38
C ASP A 153 -0.65 -17.75 11.32
N LEU A 154 -1.83 -17.16 11.48
CA LEU A 154 -2.30 -16.09 10.61
C LEU A 154 -1.75 -14.76 11.10
N ARG A 155 -0.83 -14.14 10.36
CA ARG A 155 -0.27 -12.83 10.72
C ARG A 155 -0.93 -11.74 9.91
N VAL A 156 -1.81 -10.97 10.54
CA VAL A 156 -2.58 -9.89 9.90
C VAL A 156 -2.02 -8.54 10.33
N LEU A 157 -1.71 -7.67 9.37
CA LEU A 157 -1.43 -6.26 9.61
C LEU A 157 -2.68 -5.45 9.30
N THR A 158 -3.32 -4.85 10.31
CA THR A 158 -4.47 -3.96 10.14
C THR A 158 -4.03 -2.51 10.15
N CYS A 159 -4.46 -1.75 9.14
CA CYS A 159 -4.18 -0.32 9.04
C CYS A 159 -5.41 0.48 9.47
N LEU A 160 -5.23 1.48 10.33
CA LEU A 160 -6.30 2.38 10.77
C LEU A 160 -5.91 3.83 10.56
N TYR A 161 -6.80 4.62 9.96
CA TYR A 161 -6.65 6.07 9.76
C TYR A 161 -7.49 6.89 10.74
N SER A 162 -8.55 6.29 11.28
CA SER A 162 -9.50 6.89 12.23
C SER A 162 -10.04 5.83 13.20
N GLU A 163 -10.73 6.28 14.26
CA GLU A 163 -11.40 5.40 15.22
C GLU A 163 -12.56 4.61 14.57
N ASP A 164 -13.22 5.18 13.57
CA ASP A 164 -14.40 4.60 12.91
C ASP A 164 -14.09 3.28 12.18
N HIS A 165 -12.85 3.12 11.71
CA HIS A 165 -12.42 1.88 11.06
C HIS A 165 -12.18 0.73 12.03
N ALA A 166 -12.12 0.98 13.34
CA ALA A 166 -11.76 -0.07 14.30
C ALA A 166 -12.84 -1.15 14.43
N ALA A 167 -14.11 -0.77 14.57
CA ALA A 167 -15.19 -1.73 14.79
C ALA A 167 -15.38 -2.69 13.60
N PRO A 168 -15.51 -2.23 12.33
CA PRO A 168 -15.69 -3.15 11.20
C PRO A 168 -14.51 -4.10 10.98
N LEU A 169 -13.29 -3.64 11.28
CA LEU A 169 -12.10 -4.49 11.22
C LEU A 169 -12.10 -5.54 12.32
N ILE A 170 -12.53 -5.20 13.55
CA ILE A 170 -12.65 -6.17 14.64
C ILE A 170 -13.72 -7.22 14.29
N ASP A 171 -14.89 -6.80 13.79
CA ASP A 171 -15.96 -7.72 13.37
C ASP A 171 -15.46 -8.71 12.31
N LEU A 172 -14.68 -8.25 11.33
CA LEU A 172 -14.06 -9.12 10.34
C LEU A 172 -13.01 -10.08 10.95
N LEU A 173 -12.20 -9.60 11.89
CA LEU A 173 -11.18 -10.44 12.55
C LEU A 173 -11.81 -11.50 13.46
N GLU A 174 -12.92 -11.18 14.12
CA GLU A 174 -13.74 -12.15 14.85
C GLU A 174 -14.29 -13.21 13.90
N ALA A 175 -14.87 -12.78 12.78
CA ALA A 175 -15.36 -13.66 11.71
C ALA A 175 -14.26 -14.56 11.13
N SER A 176 -13.02 -14.05 11.02
CA SER A 176 -11.85 -14.78 10.50
C SER A 176 -11.53 -16.04 11.30
N GLY A 177 -11.96 -16.09 12.55
CA GLY A 177 -11.81 -17.25 13.40
C GLY A 177 -10.39 -17.45 13.91
N SER A 178 -10.24 -17.53 15.23
CA SER A 178 -8.96 -17.83 15.85
C SER A 178 -9.14 -18.98 16.83
N SER A 179 -8.20 -19.91 16.85
CA SER A 179 -8.21 -21.06 17.75
C SER A 179 -6.81 -21.31 18.31
N ARG A 180 -6.70 -22.24 19.26
CA ARG A 180 -5.38 -22.66 19.77
C ARG A 180 -4.55 -23.39 18.72
N ASP A 181 -5.22 -24.09 17.81
CA ASP A 181 -4.57 -24.86 16.74
C ASP A 181 -4.26 -23.99 15.51
N SER A 182 -4.89 -22.82 15.42
CA SER A 182 -4.71 -21.83 14.37
C SER A 182 -4.69 -20.41 14.96
N PRO A 183 -3.60 -20.03 15.66
CA PRO A 183 -3.53 -18.73 16.33
C PRO A 183 -3.40 -17.59 15.32
N MET A 184 -3.88 -16.41 15.72
CA MET A 184 -3.84 -15.17 14.95
C MET A 184 -2.91 -14.15 15.63
N SER A 185 -1.88 -13.72 14.92
CA SER A 185 -1.03 -12.60 15.34
C SER A 185 -1.46 -11.32 14.64
N LEU A 186 -2.07 -10.42 15.40
CA LEU A 186 -2.58 -9.15 14.91
C LEU A 186 -1.57 -8.03 15.14
N ILE A 187 -1.15 -7.37 14.07
CA ILE A 187 -0.32 -6.17 14.10
C ILE A 187 -1.24 -4.99 13.81
N VAL A 188 -1.47 -4.13 14.79
CA VAL A 188 -2.37 -2.98 14.65
C VAL A 188 -1.54 -1.75 14.35
N LEU A 189 -1.70 -1.14 13.18
CA LEU A 189 -0.98 0.06 12.77
C LEU A 189 -1.93 1.25 12.66
N HIS A 190 -1.82 2.18 13.60
CA HIS A 190 -2.51 3.46 13.50
C HIS A 190 -1.65 4.47 12.70
N LEU A 191 -2.15 4.85 11.53
CA LEU A 191 -1.53 5.78 10.60
C LEU A 191 -2.12 7.18 10.84
N THR A 192 -1.24 8.14 11.13
CA THR A 192 -1.61 9.53 11.35
C THR A 192 -0.76 10.43 10.47
N GLU A 193 -1.38 11.47 9.92
CA GLU A 193 -0.67 12.44 9.10
C GLU A 193 0.40 13.18 9.93
N LEU A 194 1.60 13.31 9.35
CA LEU A 194 2.67 14.09 9.94
C LEU A 194 2.37 15.58 9.78
N VAL A 195 1.92 16.22 10.87
CA VAL A 195 1.65 17.65 10.89
C VAL A 195 2.70 18.37 11.75
N GLY A 196 3.45 19.29 11.14
CA GLY A 196 4.38 20.19 11.86
C GLY A 196 5.69 19.55 12.36
N ARG A 197 6.07 18.37 11.84
CA ARG A 197 7.36 17.72 12.11
C ARG A 197 8.11 17.45 10.82
N ALA A 198 9.44 17.48 10.88
CA ALA A 198 10.30 17.25 9.72
C ALA A 198 10.57 15.76 9.42
N ALA A 199 10.36 14.86 10.38
CA ALA A 199 10.70 13.44 10.25
C ALA A 199 9.50 12.53 10.54
N SER A 200 9.33 11.49 9.73
CA SER A 200 8.37 10.43 9.98
C SER A 200 8.79 9.56 11.17
N VAL A 201 7.81 8.98 11.86
CA VAL A 201 8.04 8.15 13.04
C VAL A 201 7.16 6.92 12.98
N LEU A 202 7.79 5.74 12.85
CA LEU A 202 7.16 4.45 13.05
C LEU A 202 7.66 3.85 14.37
N LYS A 203 6.75 3.59 15.32
CA LYS A 203 7.14 3.04 16.62
C LYS A 203 6.10 2.08 17.20
N PRO A 204 6.53 1.06 17.98
CA PRO A 204 5.61 0.28 18.81
C PRO A 204 4.86 1.21 19.76
N HIS A 205 3.56 0.99 19.89
CA HIS A 205 2.74 1.73 20.84
C HIS A 205 2.94 1.14 22.24
N ARG A 206 3.56 1.92 23.13
CA ARG A 206 3.62 1.64 24.56
C ARG A 206 2.76 2.66 25.30
N LYS A 207 1.90 2.20 26.21
CA LYS A 207 1.22 3.09 27.16
C LYS A 207 2.30 3.89 27.89
N SER A 208 2.29 5.21 27.75
CA SER A 208 3.24 6.05 28.47
C SER A 208 2.88 6.02 29.95
N ILE A 209 3.81 5.62 30.81
CA ILE A 209 3.65 5.69 32.28
C ILE A 209 3.37 7.15 32.72
N ARG A 210 3.70 8.15 31.87
CA ARG A 210 3.45 9.58 32.12
C ARG A 210 2.11 10.10 31.58
N SER A 211 1.32 9.31 30.83
CA SER A 211 0.02 9.74 30.31
C SER A 211 -1.16 9.26 31.16
N SER A 212 -0.92 8.52 32.24
CA SER A 212 -1.93 8.16 33.24
C SER A 212 -2.48 9.36 34.03
N SER A 213 -1.89 10.55 33.85
CA SER A 213 -2.33 11.81 34.49
C SER A 213 -3.18 12.71 33.59
N SER A 214 -3.42 12.36 32.32
CA SER A 214 -4.38 13.09 31.48
C SER A 214 -5.69 12.31 31.40
N ASN A 215 -6.78 12.88 31.91
CA ASN A 215 -8.11 12.25 31.91
C ASN A 215 -8.69 11.95 30.50
N ASN A 216 -8.02 12.35 29.42
CA ASN A 216 -8.49 12.18 28.05
C ASN A 216 -7.55 11.24 27.26
N PRO A 217 -7.98 10.00 26.95
CA PRO A 217 -7.19 9.08 26.14
C PRO A 217 -7.06 9.61 24.70
N THR A 218 -5.88 9.43 24.10
CA THR A 218 -5.67 9.82 22.70
C THR A 218 -6.43 8.88 21.75
N PRO A 219 -6.67 9.28 20.49
CA PRO A 219 -7.29 8.38 19.50
C PRO A 219 -6.53 7.06 19.33
N SER A 220 -5.19 7.12 19.38
CA SER A 220 -4.35 5.93 19.35
C SER A 220 -4.60 5.03 20.55
N ASP A 221 -4.77 5.58 21.75
CA ASP A 221 -5.04 4.79 22.96
C ASP A 221 -6.39 4.10 22.88
N ARG A 222 -7.42 4.76 22.33
CA ARG A 222 -8.76 4.20 22.15
C ARG A 222 -8.76 3.03 21.18
N ILE A 223 -8.16 3.22 20.01
CA ILE A 223 -7.98 2.14 19.02
C ILE A 223 -7.25 0.96 19.65
N VAL A 224 -6.12 1.20 20.29
CA VAL A 224 -5.34 0.11 20.89
C VAL A 224 -6.10 -0.57 22.02
N ASN A 225 -6.88 0.17 22.82
CA ASN A 225 -7.71 -0.44 23.85
C ASN A 225 -8.83 -1.30 23.26
N ALA A 226 -9.43 -0.93 22.13
CA ALA A 226 -10.43 -1.75 21.44
C ALA A 226 -9.84 -3.08 20.97
N PHE A 227 -8.67 -3.07 20.33
CA PHE A 227 -8.00 -4.31 19.91
C PHE A 227 -7.47 -5.15 21.09
N ARG A 228 -7.05 -4.53 22.20
CA ARG A 228 -6.72 -5.29 23.42
C ARG A 228 -7.95 -5.94 24.05
N TYR A 229 -9.11 -5.30 23.94
CA TYR A 229 -10.35 -5.90 24.41
C TYR A 229 -10.72 -7.13 23.57
N PHE A 230 -10.56 -7.05 22.25
CA PHE A 230 -10.67 -8.21 21.35
C PHE A 230 -9.70 -9.35 21.74
N GLU A 231 -8.43 -9.04 22.04
CA GLU A 231 -7.46 -10.03 22.53
C GLU A 231 -7.91 -10.72 23.82
N GLN A 232 -8.52 -9.97 24.75
CA GLN A 232 -9.00 -10.49 26.04
C GLN A 232 -10.24 -11.38 25.91
N GLN A 233 -11.06 -11.15 24.89
CA GLN A 233 -12.23 -11.97 24.61
C GLN A 233 -11.88 -13.29 23.92
N ALA A 234 -10.78 -13.32 23.16
CA ALA A 234 -10.32 -14.53 22.50
C ALA A 234 -9.85 -15.58 23.52
N ALA A 235 -9.91 -16.86 23.11
CA ALA A 235 -9.36 -17.94 23.93
C ALA A 235 -7.87 -17.70 24.21
N PRO A 236 -7.35 -18.04 25.42
CA PRO A 236 -5.95 -17.80 25.75
C PRO A 236 -5.01 -18.43 24.72
N GLY A 237 -4.15 -17.61 24.12
CA GLY A 237 -3.20 -17.99 23.08
C GLY A 237 -3.74 -18.00 21.65
N ALA A 238 -5.05 -17.78 21.44
CA ALA A 238 -5.65 -17.75 20.10
C ALA A 238 -5.38 -16.43 19.36
N VAL A 239 -5.31 -15.31 20.07
CA VAL A 239 -5.02 -13.98 19.49
C VAL A 239 -3.87 -13.33 20.25
N THR A 240 -2.95 -12.70 19.53
CA THR A 240 -1.90 -11.85 20.09
C THR A 240 -1.89 -10.49 19.41
N VAL A 241 -1.97 -9.39 20.16
CA VAL A 241 -2.06 -8.02 19.60
C VAL A 241 -0.78 -7.23 19.81
N SER A 242 -0.21 -6.73 18.72
CA SER A 242 1.00 -5.90 18.71
C SER A 242 0.72 -4.52 18.08
N PRO A 243 0.50 -3.47 18.89
CA PRO A 243 0.13 -2.16 18.38
C PRO A 243 1.35 -1.29 17.98
N TYR A 244 1.19 -0.52 16.92
CA TYR A 244 2.16 0.42 16.34
C TYR A 244 1.47 1.74 15.98
N VAL A 245 2.23 2.83 16.03
CA VAL A 245 1.79 4.14 15.54
C VAL A 245 2.81 4.61 14.52
N ALA A 246 2.32 5.03 13.36
CA ALA A 246 3.08 5.69 12.31
C ALA A 246 2.59 7.14 12.13
N GLN A 247 3.52 8.08 12.15
CA GLN A 247 3.32 9.48 11.83
C GLN A 247 4.14 9.80 10.59
N ALA A 248 3.51 9.94 9.42
CA ALA A 248 4.21 10.17 8.16
C ALA A 248 3.36 11.00 7.18
N PRO A 249 3.98 11.66 6.18
CA PRO A 249 3.24 12.21 5.05
C PRO A 249 2.48 11.13 4.28
N PHE A 250 1.26 11.43 3.80
CA PHE A 250 0.42 10.47 3.06
C PHE A 250 1.15 9.81 1.89
N SER A 251 1.99 10.57 1.18
CA SER A 251 2.81 10.08 0.06
C SER A 251 3.77 8.96 0.44
N SER A 252 4.16 8.84 1.71
CA SER A 252 5.15 7.87 2.21
C SER A 252 4.57 6.80 3.13
N MET A 253 3.32 6.93 3.59
CA MET A 253 2.69 5.98 4.53
C MET A 253 2.66 4.54 4.00
N HIS A 254 2.50 4.35 2.69
CA HIS A 254 2.51 3.02 2.08
C HIS A 254 3.85 2.29 2.32
N HIS A 255 4.96 3.02 2.40
CA HIS A 255 6.28 2.46 2.71
C HIS A 255 6.34 1.95 4.15
N ASP A 256 5.81 2.71 5.11
CA ASP A 256 5.72 2.28 6.52
C ASP A 256 4.88 1.00 6.67
N VAL A 257 3.74 0.94 5.98
CA VAL A 257 2.86 -0.24 5.93
C VAL A 257 3.62 -1.46 5.37
N CYS A 258 4.24 -1.32 4.20
CA CYS A 258 4.95 -2.43 3.55
C CYS A 258 6.19 -2.87 4.34
N SER A 259 6.92 -1.92 4.91
CA SER A 259 8.09 -2.17 5.76
C SER A 259 7.72 -2.91 7.05
N LEU A 260 6.62 -2.51 7.70
CA LEU A 260 6.12 -3.18 8.88
C LEU A 260 5.61 -4.59 8.55
N ALA A 261 4.85 -4.75 7.46
CA ALA A 261 4.40 -6.05 6.97
C ALA A 261 5.59 -7.00 6.69
N HIS A 262 6.63 -6.49 6.05
CA HIS A 262 7.83 -7.26 5.73
C HIS A 262 8.57 -7.70 6.98
N SER A 263 8.85 -6.77 7.89
CA SER A 263 9.63 -6.99 9.12
C SER A 263 8.94 -7.90 10.14
N ARG A 264 7.61 -7.83 10.24
CA ARG A 264 6.79 -8.70 11.10
C ARG A 264 6.31 -9.98 10.43
N LYS A 265 6.67 -10.15 9.16
CA LYS A 265 6.30 -11.31 8.35
C LYS A 265 4.78 -11.52 8.25
N ALA A 266 4.05 -10.44 8.01
CA ALA A 266 2.61 -10.51 7.75
C ALA A 266 2.31 -11.41 6.54
N ASN A 267 1.17 -12.11 6.60
CA ASN A 267 0.58 -12.88 5.52
C ASN A 267 -0.47 -12.07 4.77
N LEU A 268 -1.19 -11.20 5.50
CA LEU A 268 -2.28 -10.39 4.99
C LEU A 268 -2.18 -8.96 5.53
N ILE A 269 -2.30 -7.97 4.65
CA ILE A 269 -2.49 -6.56 5.02
C ILE A 269 -3.97 -6.23 4.83
N LEU A 270 -4.63 -5.77 5.88
CA LEU A 270 -6.04 -5.37 5.84
C LEU A 270 -6.14 -3.85 5.88
N LEU A 271 -6.75 -3.29 4.84
CA LEU A 271 -6.93 -1.85 4.62
C LEU A 271 -8.42 -1.50 4.67
N PRO A 272 -8.81 -0.43 5.36
CA PRO A 272 -10.17 0.10 5.24
C PRO A 272 -10.34 0.79 3.88
N PHE A 273 -11.57 0.73 3.36
CA PHE A 273 -11.95 1.50 2.18
C PHE A 273 -11.97 3.00 2.49
N HIS A 274 -11.63 3.81 1.49
CA HIS A 274 -11.40 5.24 1.63
C HIS A 274 -12.68 6.07 1.74
N LYS A 275 -13.85 5.43 1.67
CA LYS A 275 -15.19 6.02 1.80
C LYS A 275 -15.84 5.44 3.06
N SER A 276 -16.24 6.31 3.98
CA SER A 276 -16.97 5.91 5.18
C SER A 276 -18.44 5.59 4.83
N SER A 277 -19.11 4.75 5.62
CA SER A 277 -20.50 4.34 5.44
C SER A 277 -21.53 5.42 5.80
N ASP A 278 -21.09 6.60 6.26
CA ASP A 278 -21.98 7.66 6.73
C ASP A 278 -22.66 8.35 5.53
N GLY A 279 -23.94 8.01 5.30
CA GLY A 279 -24.69 8.25 4.06
C GLY A 279 -24.70 9.69 3.52
N ALA A 280 -25.02 9.83 2.23
CA ALA A 280 -25.20 11.07 1.44
C ALA A 280 -24.07 12.13 1.43
N ARG A 281 -23.12 12.10 2.37
CA ARG A 281 -22.03 13.08 2.53
C ARG A 281 -20.64 12.45 2.63
N SER A 282 -20.51 11.13 2.50
CA SER A 282 -19.22 10.46 2.48
C SER A 282 -18.43 10.83 1.23
N THR A 283 -17.54 11.81 1.39
CA THR A 283 -16.57 12.21 0.37
C THR A 283 -15.40 11.24 0.42
N ALA A 284 -15.05 10.67 -0.73
CA ALA A 284 -13.90 9.78 -0.87
C ALA A 284 -12.62 10.50 -0.39
N ASN A 285 -11.93 9.91 0.59
CA ASN A 285 -10.65 10.44 1.03
C ASN A 285 -9.56 10.04 0.02
N ASN A 286 -9.27 10.95 -0.92
CA ASN A 286 -8.29 10.73 -1.98
C ASN A 286 -6.88 10.40 -1.46
N ALA A 287 -6.51 10.88 -0.26
CA ALA A 287 -5.22 10.55 0.34
C ALA A 287 -5.15 9.07 0.76
N ILE A 288 -6.20 8.56 1.41
CA ILE A 288 -6.32 7.14 1.77
C ILE A 288 -6.39 6.28 0.50
N ARG A 289 -7.13 6.73 -0.52
CA ARG A 289 -7.20 6.05 -1.82
C ARG A 289 -5.83 5.89 -2.47
N SER A 290 -5.01 6.95 -2.45
CA SER A 290 -3.64 6.93 -2.97
C SER A 290 -2.73 5.95 -2.21
N ILE A 291 -2.86 5.88 -0.88
CA ILE A 291 -2.14 4.90 -0.06
C ILE A 291 -2.58 3.49 -0.40
N ASN A 292 -3.88 3.20 -0.45
CA ASN A 292 -4.38 1.86 -0.75
C ASN A 292 -3.87 1.36 -2.10
N ARG A 293 -3.89 2.20 -3.15
CA ARG A 293 -3.30 1.87 -4.46
C ARG A 293 -1.80 1.58 -4.38
N SER A 294 -1.06 2.39 -3.63
CA SER A 294 0.38 2.19 -3.44
C SER A 294 0.68 0.89 -2.68
N VAL A 295 -0.11 0.55 -1.67
CA VAL A 295 0.03 -0.71 -0.92
C VAL A 295 -0.29 -1.91 -1.82
N LEU A 296 -1.38 -1.88 -2.59
CA LEU A 296 -1.71 -2.93 -3.56
C LEU A 296 -0.58 -3.19 -4.58
N GLN A 297 0.18 -2.15 -4.92
CA GLN A 297 1.30 -2.24 -5.87
C GLN A 297 2.59 -2.79 -5.23
N TYR A 298 2.91 -2.41 -3.99
CA TYR A 298 4.23 -2.68 -3.38
C TYR A 298 4.21 -3.69 -2.23
N ALA A 299 3.05 -4.22 -1.84
CA ALA A 299 2.93 -5.09 -0.67
C ALA A 299 3.79 -6.37 -0.77
N PRO A 300 4.48 -6.76 0.33
CA PRO A 300 5.30 -7.98 0.39
C PRO A 300 4.48 -9.27 0.58
N CYS A 301 3.16 -9.17 0.72
CA CYS A 301 2.22 -10.27 0.96
C CYS A 301 0.85 -9.88 0.39
N SER A 302 -0.16 -10.72 0.59
CA SER A 302 -1.52 -10.46 0.11
C SER A 302 -2.16 -9.26 0.82
N VAL A 303 -3.06 -8.58 0.13
CA VAL A 303 -3.73 -7.36 0.58
C VAL A 303 -5.23 -7.55 0.50
N ALA A 304 -5.96 -7.15 1.53
CA ALA A 304 -7.40 -7.12 1.56
C ALA A 304 -7.90 -5.70 1.80
N ILE A 305 -8.92 -5.28 1.07
CA ILE A 305 -9.63 -4.02 1.29
C ILE A 305 -11.03 -4.34 1.81
N LEU A 306 -11.35 -3.81 2.99
CA LEU A 306 -12.66 -3.93 3.60
C LEU A 306 -13.50 -2.70 3.28
N VAL A 307 -14.58 -2.91 2.54
CA VAL A 307 -15.65 -1.93 2.34
C VAL A 307 -16.74 -2.21 3.36
N ASP A 308 -16.92 -1.29 4.31
CA ASP A 308 -18.00 -1.36 5.28
C ASP A 308 -19.17 -0.48 4.84
N HIS A 309 -20.37 -1.06 4.78
CA HIS A 309 -21.63 -0.36 4.51
C HIS A 309 -22.47 -0.16 5.78
N GLY A 310 -21.85 -0.28 6.97
CA GLY A 310 -22.44 0.18 8.23
C GLY A 310 -23.29 -0.87 8.94
N LEU A 311 -22.88 -2.14 8.94
CA LEU A 311 -23.53 -3.17 9.77
C LEU A 311 -23.63 -2.75 11.25
N ALA A 312 -22.67 -1.98 11.74
CA ALA A 312 -22.57 -1.52 13.13
C ALA A 312 -23.50 -0.34 13.51
N SER A 313 -24.07 0.39 12.55
CA SER A 313 -24.77 1.66 12.84
C SER A 313 -26.17 1.50 13.49
N GLY A 314 -26.60 0.25 13.75
CA GLY A 314 -27.89 -0.07 14.36
C GLY A 314 -27.84 -0.58 15.81
N SER A 315 -26.67 -0.83 16.40
CA SER A 315 -26.59 -1.40 17.75
C SER A 315 -25.88 -0.47 18.72
N THR A 316 -26.66 0.20 19.57
CA THR A 316 -26.18 1.05 20.66
C THR A 316 -25.53 0.27 21.81
N CYS A 317 -25.45 -1.06 21.74
CA CYS A 317 -24.82 -1.90 22.73
C CYS A 317 -24.27 -3.17 22.04
N ALA A 318 -22.96 -3.22 21.75
CA ALA A 318 -22.28 -4.50 21.53
C ALA A 318 -22.17 -5.25 22.87
N THR A 319 -23.29 -5.82 23.32
CA THR A 319 -23.27 -6.85 24.37
C THR A 319 -22.73 -8.13 23.75
N ALA A 320 -21.68 -8.66 24.38
CA ALA A 320 -21.01 -9.92 24.06
C ALA A 320 -22.01 -11.07 23.84
N ALA A 321 -22.23 -11.50 22.59
CA ALA A 321 -22.74 -12.83 22.22
C ALA A 321 -22.91 -13.06 20.71
N ASN A 322 -23.16 -12.03 19.90
CA ASN A 322 -23.54 -12.23 18.50
C ASN A 322 -22.52 -11.58 17.55
N SER A 323 -21.67 -12.38 16.91
CA SER A 323 -20.90 -11.91 15.76
C SER A 323 -21.89 -11.42 14.70
N LEU A 324 -21.73 -10.18 14.23
CA LEU A 324 -22.63 -9.56 13.25
C LEU A 324 -22.52 -10.24 11.87
N LEU A 325 -21.41 -10.92 11.62
CA LEU A 325 -21.15 -11.64 10.39
C LEU A 325 -21.37 -13.14 10.66
N GLN A 326 -22.53 -13.67 10.28
CA GLN A 326 -22.85 -15.10 10.44
C GLN A 326 -22.82 -15.85 9.10
N ARG A 327 -23.00 -15.12 7.99
CA ARG A 327 -23.15 -15.70 6.65
C ARG A 327 -22.21 -14.99 5.68
N ALA A 328 -21.23 -15.73 5.17
CA ALA A 328 -20.31 -15.26 4.14
C ALA A 328 -20.64 -15.92 2.79
N ALA A 329 -20.48 -15.16 1.71
CA ALA A 329 -20.39 -15.72 0.36
C ALA A 329 -19.06 -15.36 -0.28
N LEU A 330 -18.43 -16.33 -0.93
CA LEU A 330 -17.27 -16.15 -1.79
C LEU A 330 -17.71 -16.31 -3.23
N TYR A 331 -17.51 -15.28 -4.05
CA TYR A 331 -17.70 -15.38 -5.50
C TYR A 331 -16.37 -15.77 -6.15
N PHE A 332 -16.34 -16.92 -6.82
CA PHE A 332 -15.15 -17.49 -7.46
C PHE A 332 -15.36 -17.54 -8.98
N LEU A 333 -14.60 -16.72 -9.71
CA LEU A 333 -14.56 -16.67 -11.17
C LEU A 333 -13.30 -17.36 -11.72
N GLY A 334 -12.25 -17.45 -10.90
CA GLY A 334 -10.98 -18.09 -11.24
C GLY A 334 -9.79 -17.14 -11.09
N GLY A 335 -8.59 -17.72 -11.04
CA GLY A 335 -7.34 -16.97 -10.97
C GLY A 335 -6.77 -16.81 -9.56
N ALA A 336 -5.61 -16.15 -9.50
CA ALA A 336 -4.75 -16.08 -8.31
C ALA A 336 -5.40 -15.37 -7.11
N ASP A 337 -6.11 -14.26 -7.37
CA ASP A 337 -6.77 -13.48 -6.32
C ASP A 337 -7.96 -14.25 -5.69
N ASP A 338 -8.74 -14.96 -6.50
CA ASP A 338 -9.85 -15.79 -6.04
C ASP A 338 -9.39 -17.00 -5.25
N ARG A 339 -8.26 -17.62 -5.64
CA ARG A 339 -7.61 -18.70 -4.88
C ARG A 339 -7.16 -18.22 -3.50
N GLU A 340 -6.59 -17.03 -3.44
CA GLU A 340 -6.21 -16.41 -2.17
C GLU A 340 -7.45 -16.08 -1.31
N ALA A 341 -8.52 -15.60 -1.93
CA ALA A 341 -9.79 -15.34 -1.27
C ALA A 341 -10.44 -16.62 -0.73
N LEU A 342 -10.39 -17.72 -1.48
CA LEU A 342 -10.82 -19.05 -1.04
C LEU A 342 -10.01 -19.54 0.16
N ALA A 343 -8.68 -19.37 0.13
CA ALA A 343 -7.82 -19.76 1.25
C ALA A 343 -8.18 -19.00 2.54
N TYR A 344 -8.51 -17.71 2.44
CA TYR A 344 -8.97 -16.92 3.58
C TYR A 344 -10.37 -17.36 4.07
N ALA A 345 -11.31 -17.52 3.15
CA ALA A 345 -12.68 -17.94 3.46
C ALA A 345 -12.73 -19.35 4.08
N ALA A 346 -11.89 -20.28 3.61
CA ALA A 346 -11.79 -21.61 4.19
C ALA A 346 -11.40 -21.58 5.67
N ARG A 347 -10.54 -20.65 6.09
CA ARG A 347 -10.18 -20.48 7.51
C ARG A 347 -11.37 -20.05 8.36
N MET A 348 -12.22 -19.15 7.84
CA MET A 348 -13.46 -18.73 8.50
C MET A 348 -14.41 -19.92 8.72
N ALA A 349 -14.53 -20.79 7.71
CA ALA A 349 -15.38 -21.97 7.79
C ALA A 349 -14.84 -23.01 8.81
N GLU A 350 -13.52 -23.22 8.86
CA GLU A 350 -12.88 -24.17 9.79
C GLU A 350 -12.99 -23.75 11.25
N ALA A 351 -12.87 -22.46 11.53
CA ALA A 351 -13.06 -21.94 12.89
C ALA A 351 -14.50 -22.10 13.39
N GLY A 352 -15.46 -22.35 12.49
CA GLY A 352 -16.86 -22.52 12.81
C GLY A 352 -17.55 -21.23 13.27
N THR A 353 -16.96 -20.07 12.96
CA THR A 353 -17.52 -18.75 13.27
C THR A 353 -18.63 -18.35 12.31
N MET A 354 -18.59 -18.85 11.07
CA MET A 354 -19.52 -18.46 10.00
C MET A 354 -20.00 -19.63 9.15
N SER A 355 -21.16 -19.45 8.52
CA SER A 355 -21.59 -20.25 7.37
C SER A 355 -21.03 -19.66 6.08
N LEU A 356 -20.41 -20.49 5.25
CA LEU A 356 -19.73 -20.08 4.03
C LEU A 356 -20.44 -20.67 2.81
N THR A 357 -20.84 -19.82 1.87
CA THR A 357 -21.28 -20.25 0.54
C THR A 357 -20.23 -19.91 -0.51
N VAL A 358 -19.66 -20.91 -1.15
CA VAL A 358 -18.75 -20.73 -2.29
C VAL A 358 -19.58 -20.81 -3.56
N VAL A 359 -19.56 -19.74 -4.35
CA VAL A 359 -20.31 -19.62 -5.61
C VAL A 359 -19.32 -19.59 -6.76
N ARG A 360 -19.22 -20.70 -7.49
CA ARG A 360 -18.37 -20.80 -8.67
C ARG A 360 -19.12 -20.37 -9.92
N PHE A 361 -18.57 -19.41 -10.66
CA PHE A 361 -19.07 -19.02 -11.97
C PHE A 361 -18.39 -19.83 -13.07
N LYS A 362 -19.18 -20.30 -14.03
CA LYS A 362 -18.68 -20.89 -15.28
C LYS A 362 -19.43 -20.29 -16.46
N LEU A 363 -18.72 -20.03 -17.54
CA LEU A 363 -19.32 -19.62 -18.81
C LEU A 363 -19.99 -20.82 -19.49
N ARG A 364 -21.24 -20.65 -19.92
CA ARG A 364 -22.07 -21.72 -20.54
C ARG A 364 -21.42 -22.34 -21.78
N ASN A 365 -20.76 -21.52 -22.59
CA ASN A 365 -20.13 -21.92 -23.85
C ASN A 365 -18.60 -22.05 -23.74
N TRP A 366 -18.06 -22.12 -22.52
CA TRP A 366 -16.62 -22.21 -22.32
C TRP A 366 -16.12 -23.60 -22.70
N VAL A 367 -15.32 -23.66 -23.76
CA VAL A 367 -14.50 -24.82 -24.07
C VAL A 367 -13.19 -24.63 -23.31
N GLY A 368 -13.08 -25.24 -22.13
CA GLY A 368 -11.88 -25.16 -21.31
C GLY A 368 -10.63 -25.49 -22.13
N MET A 369 -9.72 -24.53 -22.28
CA MET A 369 -8.45 -24.78 -22.97
C MET A 369 -7.46 -25.56 -22.10
N GLY A 370 -7.85 -25.96 -20.88
CA GLY A 370 -7.01 -26.77 -20.00
C GLY A 370 -5.79 -25.97 -19.52
N GLY A 371 -5.99 -24.68 -19.27
CA GLY A 371 -4.93 -23.80 -18.79
C GLY A 371 -4.36 -24.29 -17.47
N ARG A 372 -3.06 -24.04 -17.23
CA ARG A 372 -2.41 -24.43 -15.96
C ARG A 372 -3.12 -23.83 -14.74
N ASP A 373 -3.64 -22.62 -14.85
CA ASP A 373 -4.40 -21.97 -13.78
C ASP A 373 -5.82 -22.55 -13.63
N GLU A 374 -6.51 -22.89 -14.71
CA GLU A 374 -7.83 -23.56 -14.62
C GLU A 374 -7.73 -24.93 -13.93
N ALA A 375 -6.69 -25.72 -14.26
CA ALA A 375 -6.46 -27.01 -13.62
C ALA A 375 -6.17 -26.86 -12.12
N ARG A 376 -5.43 -25.81 -11.74
CA ARG A 376 -5.17 -25.47 -10.33
C ARG A 376 -6.43 -25.03 -9.61
N ASP A 377 -7.25 -24.21 -10.26
CA ASP A 377 -8.52 -23.75 -9.71
C ASP A 377 -9.47 -24.94 -9.47
N GLU A 378 -9.54 -25.89 -10.40
CA GLU A 378 -10.32 -27.13 -10.23
C GLU A 378 -9.78 -28.00 -9.08
N GLU A 379 -8.47 -28.23 -9.03
CA GLU A 379 -7.83 -29.02 -7.97
C GLU A 379 -8.11 -28.42 -6.59
N LEU A 380 -7.96 -27.10 -6.44
CA LEU A 380 -8.19 -26.39 -5.18
C LEU A 380 -9.66 -26.43 -4.75
N LEU A 381 -10.59 -26.21 -5.68
CA LEU A 381 -12.02 -26.28 -5.37
C LEU A 381 -12.45 -27.71 -5.03
N GLN A 382 -11.90 -28.71 -5.71
CA GLN A 382 -12.16 -30.12 -5.41
C GLN A 382 -11.61 -30.51 -4.05
N GLU A 383 -10.39 -30.07 -3.71
CA GLU A 383 -9.80 -30.27 -2.38
C GLU A 383 -10.68 -29.62 -1.30
N PHE A 384 -11.06 -28.36 -1.49
CA PHE A 384 -11.92 -27.61 -0.58
C PHE A 384 -13.26 -28.33 -0.36
N TRP A 385 -13.94 -28.72 -1.44
CA TRP A 385 -15.22 -29.42 -1.35
C TRP A 385 -15.08 -30.78 -0.66
N SER A 386 -14.02 -31.53 -0.95
CA SER A 386 -13.77 -32.82 -0.32
C SER A 386 -13.57 -32.70 1.19
N ARG A 387 -12.90 -31.63 1.66
CA ARG A 387 -12.65 -31.35 3.07
C ARG A 387 -13.91 -30.94 3.83
N HIS A 388 -14.83 -30.24 3.16
CA HIS A 388 -16.02 -29.66 3.79
C HIS A 388 -17.33 -30.37 3.44
N ARG A 389 -17.27 -31.54 2.79
CA ARG A 389 -18.46 -32.28 2.32
C ARG A 389 -19.48 -32.57 3.44
N ASP A 390 -19.00 -32.86 4.64
CA ASP A 390 -19.82 -33.19 5.81
C ASP A 390 -20.06 -31.97 6.71
N ASN A 391 -19.56 -30.79 6.36
CA ASN A 391 -19.75 -29.57 7.13
C ASN A 391 -21.04 -28.86 6.69
N GLU A 392 -22.10 -28.96 7.50
CA GLU A 392 -23.40 -28.33 7.24
C GLU A 392 -23.34 -26.80 7.07
N ARG A 393 -22.26 -26.15 7.54
CA ARG A 393 -22.06 -24.70 7.43
C ARG A 393 -21.44 -24.29 6.10
N VAL A 394 -20.98 -25.22 5.28
CA VAL A 394 -20.33 -24.94 3.98
C VAL A 394 -21.23 -25.40 2.85
N VAL A 395 -21.56 -24.48 1.96
CA VAL A 395 -22.37 -24.76 0.76
C VAL A 395 -21.54 -24.41 -0.47
N TYR A 396 -21.43 -25.36 -1.40
CA TYR A 396 -20.82 -25.13 -2.71
C TYR A 396 -21.91 -25.07 -3.78
N VAL A 397 -21.92 -23.99 -4.56
CA VAL A 397 -22.90 -23.74 -5.63
C VAL A 397 -22.17 -23.40 -6.91
N GLU A 398 -22.46 -24.13 -7.98
CA GLU A 398 -21.98 -23.80 -9.32
C GLU A 398 -23.07 -23.07 -10.11
N LYS A 399 -22.71 -21.96 -10.76
CA LYS A 399 -23.60 -21.11 -11.57
C LYS A 399 -23.04 -20.94 -12.96
N THR A 400 -23.78 -21.44 -13.95
CA THR A 400 -23.47 -21.23 -15.36
C THR A 400 -24.09 -19.93 -15.86
N VAL A 401 -23.30 -19.05 -16.44
CA VAL A 401 -23.73 -17.74 -16.99
C VAL A 401 -23.33 -17.62 -18.46
N GLU A 402 -24.06 -16.81 -19.22
CA GLU A 402 -23.80 -16.62 -20.66
C GLU A 402 -22.78 -15.50 -20.90
N ASP A 403 -22.84 -14.45 -20.09
CA ASP A 403 -22.04 -13.23 -20.19
C ASP A 403 -21.92 -12.51 -18.84
N ALA A 404 -21.32 -11.33 -18.86
CA ALA A 404 -21.12 -10.50 -17.67
C ALA A 404 -22.43 -9.95 -17.07
N GLU A 405 -23.47 -9.73 -17.88
CA GLU A 405 -24.81 -9.38 -17.40
C GLU A 405 -25.40 -10.54 -16.57
N GLY A 406 -25.25 -11.77 -17.07
CA GLY A 406 -25.57 -12.99 -16.34
C GLY A 406 -24.86 -13.07 -14.99
N THR A 407 -23.54 -12.84 -14.95
CA THR A 407 -22.75 -12.75 -13.71
C THR A 407 -23.34 -11.72 -12.75
N ALA A 408 -23.59 -10.51 -13.24
CA ALA A 408 -24.11 -9.42 -12.43
C ALA A 408 -25.49 -9.71 -11.85
N SER A 409 -26.37 -10.37 -12.63
CA SER A 409 -27.71 -10.78 -12.18
C SER A 409 -27.66 -11.78 -11.03
N VAL A 410 -26.75 -12.76 -11.08
CA VAL A 410 -26.59 -13.78 -10.05
C VAL A 410 -26.02 -13.17 -8.78
N VAL A 411 -24.99 -12.33 -8.90
CA VAL A 411 -24.40 -11.60 -7.77
C VAL A 411 -25.47 -10.78 -7.05
N ARG A 412 -26.30 -10.04 -7.82
CA ARG A 412 -27.41 -9.24 -7.27
C ARG A 412 -28.47 -10.07 -6.55
N ALA A 413 -28.85 -11.22 -7.13
CA ALA A 413 -29.89 -12.08 -6.54
C ALA A 413 -29.42 -12.83 -5.27
N MET A 414 -28.11 -12.96 -5.08
CA MET A 414 -27.52 -13.73 -3.98
C MET A 414 -26.99 -12.84 -2.85
N SER A 415 -26.55 -11.62 -3.14
CA SER A 415 -25.89 -10.72 -2.18
C SER A 415 -26.72 -10.41 -0.94
N GLU A 416 -28.05 -10.24 -1.07
CA GLU A 416 -28.94 -9.88 0.04
C GLU A 416 -29.04 -10.94 1.15
N LYS A 417 -28.54 -12.16 0.92
CA LYS A 417 -28.61 -13.28 1.87
C LYS A 417 -27.41 -13.36 2.81
N PHE A 418 -26.39 -12.55 2.60
CA PHE A 418 -25.10 -12.66 3.26
C PHE A 418 -24.73 -11.36 3.96
N ASP A 419 -23.98 -11.47 5.05
CA ASP A 419 -23.48 -10.34 5.83
C ASP A 419 -22.09 -9.89 5.34
N LEU A 420 -21.33 -10.84 4.78
CA LEU A 420 -20.00 -10.65 4.22
C LEU A 420 -19.92 -11.23 2.80
N LEU A 421 -19.46 -10.43 1.84
CA LEU A 421 -19.12 -10.87 0.49
C LEU A 421 -17.62 -10.82 0.30
N ILE A 422 -17.03 -11.94 -0.11
CA ILE A 422 -15.60 -12.07 -0.37
C ILE A 422 -15.42 -12.23 -1.88
N VAL A 423 -14.52 -11.43 -2.45
CA VAL A 423 -14.18 -11.47 -3.88
C VAL A 423 -12.67 -11.31 -4.06
N GLY A 424 -12.10 -11.94 -5.09
CA GLY A 424 -10.78 -11.57 -5.56
C GLY A 424 -10.83 -10.21 -6.28
N ARG A 425 -9.72 -9.46 -6.23
CA ARG A 425 -9.63 -8.17 -6.94
C ARG A 425 -9.64 -8.37 -8.46
N GLN A 426 -8.91 -9.35 -8.98
CA GLN A 426 -8.75 -9.57 -10.43
C GLN A 426 -8.33 -8.26 -11.12
N GLY A 427 -7.11 -7.82 -10.82
CA GLY A 427 -6.55 -6.62 -11.42
C GLY A 427 -6.16 -6.85 -12.88
N GLY A 428 -6.83 -6.14 -13.79
CA GLY A 428 -6.37 -5.98 -15.17
C GLY A 428 -4.92 -5.50 -15.23
N ASP A 429 -4.23 -5.92 -16.30
CA ASP A 429 -2.81 -5.70 -16.63
C ASP A 429 -1.85 -6.86 -16.28
N GLY A 430 -2.36 -8.04 -15.96
CA GLY A 430 -1.58 -9.28 -16.04
C GLY A 430 -1.71 -9.88 -17.45
N GLU A 431 -0.60 -9.99 -18.19
CA GLU A 431 -0.53 -10.61 -19.52
C GLU A 431 -0.82 -12.14 -19.54
N GLY A 432 -1.40 -12.67 -18.46
CA GLY A 432 -1.87 -14.04 -18.32
C GLY A 432 -3.29 -14.13 -17.77
N ASP A 433 -4.06 -13.04 -17.82
CA ASP A 433 -5.46 -13.07 -17.40
C ASP A 433 -6.23 -14.04 -18.31
N LEU A 434 -6.87 -15.02 -17.69
CA LEU A 434 -7.58 -16.09 -18.39
C LEU A 434 -8.71 -15.45 -19.21
N VAL A 435 -8.74 -15.74 -20.51
CA VAL A 435 -9.79 -15.26 -21.43
C VAL A 435 -11.22 -15.55 -20.89
N GLY A 436 -11.37 -16.54 -20.01
CA GLY A 436 -12.62 -16.90 -19.34
C GLY A 436 -13.01 -15.98 -18.17
N SER A 437 -12.08 -15.54 -17.31
CA SER A 437 -12.39 -14.56 -16.25
C SER A 437 -12.72 -13.20 -16.88
N THR A 438 -11.99 -12.82 -17.92
CA THR A 438 -12.25 -11.59 -18.69
C THR A 438 -13.64 -11.61 -19.35
N ALA A 439 -14.09 -12.75 -19.87
CA ALA A 439 -15.43 -12.86 -20.48
C ALA A 439 -16.57 -12.81 -19.45
N LEU A 440 -16.36 -13.35 -18.24
CA LEU A 440 -17.33 -13.25 -17.12
C LEU A 440 -17.53 -11.83 -16.61
N THR A 441 -16.57 -10.94 -16.84
CA THR A 441 -16.56 -9.55 -16.37
C THR A 441 -16.50 -8.53 -17.51
N SER A 442 -16.59 -8.98 -18.76
CA SER A 442 -16.43 -8.14 -19.95
C SER A 442 -17.49 -7.03 -19.98
N GLY A 443 -17.06 -5.78 -20.16
CA GLY A 443 -17.94 -4.61 -20.19
C GLY A 443 -18.30 -4.04 -18.81
N LEU A 444 -18.17 -4.81 -17.72
CA LEU A 444 -18.38 -4.29 -16.36
C LEU A 444 -17.23 -3.38 -15.91
N SER A 445 -16.02 -3.59 -16.45
CA SER A 445 -14.83 -2.78 -16.13
C SER A 445 -14.86 -1.37 -16.73
N GLU A 446 -15.62 -1.14 -17.81
CA GLU A 446 -15.67 0.15 -18.51
C GLU A 446 -16.31 1.26 -17.66
N TRP A 447 -17.14 0.87 -16.70
CA TRP A 447 -17.90 1.77 -15.84
C TRP A 447 -17.33 1.83 -14.41
N SER A 448 -16.06 1.48 -14.24
CA SER A 448 -15.47 1.34 -12.91
C SER A 448 -15.18 2.68 -12.23
N GLU A 449 -15.75 2.91 -11.04
CA GLU A 449 -15.47 4.10 -10.21
C GLU A 449 -14.21 3.91 -9.35
N PHE A 450 -14.03 2.70 -8.82
CA PHE A 450 -12.97 2.30 -7.88
C PHE A 450 -12.18 1.09 -8.40
N PRO A 451 -11.26 1.27 -9.37
CA PRO A 451 -10.47 0.17 -9.94
C PRO A 451 -9.55 -0.53 -8.92
N GLU A 452 -9.27 0.11 -7.77
CA GLU A 452 -8.59 -0.54 -6.65
C GLU A 452 -9.36 -1.71 -6.02
N LEU A 453 -10.69 -1.81 -6.23
CA LEU A 453 -11.52 -2.92 -5.75
C LEU A 453 -11.69 -4.03 -6.79
N GLY A 454 -11.24 -3.81 -8.03
CA GLY A 454 -11.51 -4.76 -9.11
C GLY A 454 -12.95 -4.71 -9.61
N VAL A 455 -13.26 -5.50 -10.65
CA VAL A 455 -14.55 -5.38 -11.36
C VAL A 455 -15.74 -5.73 -10.46
N LEU A 456 -15.71 -6.88 -9.78
CA LEU A 456 -16.80 -7.27 -8.87
C LEU A 456 -16.80 -6.47 -7.58
N GLY A 457 -15.64 -6.17 -7.01
CA GLY A 457 -15.55 -5.40 -5.77
C GLY A 457 -16.11 -3.98 -5.95
N ASP A 458 -15.82 -3.35 -7.09
CA ASP A 458 -16.33 -2.04 -7.46
C ASP A 458 -17.83 -2.06 -7.75
N MET A 459 -18.29 -3.05 -8.53
CA MET A 459 -19.72 -3.27 -8.77
C MET A 459 -20.48 -3.40 -7.45
N LEU A 460 -19.99 -4.21 -6.50
CA LEU A 460 -20.61 -4.41 -5.19
C LEU A 460 -20.54 -3.15 -4.31
N ALA A 461 -19.49 -2.34 -4.43
CA ALA A 461 -19.33 -1.11 -3.66
C ALA A 461 -20.16 0.07 -4.21
N SER A 462 -20.69 -0.06 -5.43
CA SER A 462 -21.55 0.95 -6.06
C SER A 462 -22.84 1.19 -5.26
N ALA A 463 -23.37 2.42 -5.32
CA ALA A 463 -24.56 2.83 -4.59
C ALA A 463 -25.82 2.01 -4.92
N GLU A 464 -25.88 1.41 -6.12
CA GLU A 464 -26.98 0.52 -6.53
C GLU A 464 -26.97 -0.83 -5.79
N PHE A 465 -25.82 -1.22 -5.23
CA PHE A 465 -25.62 -2.45 -4.46
C PHE A 465 -25.52 -2.22 -2.96
N ALA A 466 -25.79 -0.98 -2.50
CA ALA A 466 -25.71 -0.52 -1.11
C ALA A 466 -26.79 -1.17 -0.21
N SER A 467 -26.73 -2.49 -0.14
CA SER A 467 -27.25 -3.34 0.91
C SER A 467 -26.33 -3.21 2.13
N LYS A 468 -26.86 -3.49 3.33
CA LYS A 468 -26.09 -3.48 4.58
C LYS A 468 -25.16 -4.71 4.66
N VAL A 469 -24.21 -4.80 3.74
CA VAL A 469 -23.33 -5.97 3.58
C VAL A 469 -21.89 -5.48 3.55
N SER A 470 -21.00 -6.15 4.28
CA SER A 470 -19.57 -5.86 4.22
C SER A 470 -18.96 -6.57 3.01
N ILE A 471 -18.06 -5.90 2.29
CA ILE A 471 -17.38 -6.48 1.13
C ILE A 471 -15.89 -6.54 1.43
N LEU A 472 -15.29 -7.71 1.23
CA LEU A 472 -13.87 -7.96 1.36
C LEU A 472 -13.28 -8.29 0.00
N VAL A 473 -12.47 -7.39 -0.52
CA VAL A 473 -11.73 -7.59 -1.77
C VAL A 473 -10.32 -8.05 -1.43
N ILE A 474 -9.91 -9.20 -1.94
CA ILE A 474 -8.58 -9.79 -1.68
C ILE A 474 -7.74 -9.78 -2.96
N GLN A 475 -6.50 -9.31 -2.85
CA GLN A 475 -5.49 -9.42 -3.89
C GLN A 475 -4.37 -10.32 -3.36
N GLN A 476 -4.00 -11.34 -4.14
CA GLN A 476 -2.80 -12.11 -3.87
C GLN A 476 -1.56 -11.21 -4.02
N GLN A 477 -0.49 -11.53 -3.29
CA GLN A 477 0.78 -10.82 -3.38
C GLN A 477 1.13 -10.50 -4.85
N PRO A 478 1.32 -9.20 -5.20
CA PRO A 478 1.52 -8.80 -6.58
C PRO A 478 2.73 -9.53 -7.19
N PRO A 479 2.62 -9.99 -8.45
CA PRO A 479 3.73 -10.63 -9.13
C PRO A 479 4.90 -9.66 -9.23
N LYS A 480 6.11 -10.18 -9.07
CA LYS A 480 7.35 -9.42 -9.23
C LYS A 480 7.34 -8.77 -10.62
N LYS A 481 7.28 -7.43 -10.70
CA LYS A 481 7.60 -6.72 -11.95
C LYS A 481 9.08 -6.97 -12.24
N THR A 482 9.37 -7.99 -13.01
CA THR A 482 10.70 -8.16 -13.61
C THR A 482 10.80 -7.04 -14.64
N VAL A 483 11.42 -5.91 -14.27
CA VAL A 483 11.90 -4.97 -15.28
C VAL A 483 12.87 -5.79 -16.12
N ALA A 484 12.52 -6.02 -17.39
CA ALA A 484 13.42 -6.65 -18.35
C ALA A 484 14.70 -5.82 -18.36
N ALA A 485 15.75 -6.32 -17.70
CA ALA A 485 17.08 -5.83 -17.93
C ALA A 485 17.34 -6.08 -19.41
N GLY A 486 17.49 -5.00 -20.19
CA GLY A 486 17.77 -5.07 -21.62
C GLY A 486 18.85 -6.11 -21.86
N SER A 487 18.53 -7.09 -22.70
CA SER A 487 19.45 -8.12 -23.14
C SER A 487 20.73 -7.46 -23.63
N SER A 488 21.83 -7.78 -22.95
CA SER A 488 23.17 -7.63 -23.47
C SER A 488 23.24 -8.37 -24.80
N VAL A 489 23.25 -7.63 -25.91
CA VAL A 489 23.66 -8.14 -27.20
C VAL A 489 25.18 -8.30 -27.12
N ASN A 490 25.62 -9.53 -26.86
CA ASN A 490 26.88 -10.02 -27.39
C ASN A 490 26.54 -10.60 -28.75
N ASP A 491 26.99 -9.94 -29.81
CA ASP A 491 27.62 -10.53 -30.99
C ASP A 491 28.52 -9.47 -31.65
#